data_AF-C9LL72-F1
#
_entry.id   AF-C9LL72-F1
#
_cell.length_a   1.000
_cell.length_b   1.000
_cell.length_c   1.000
_cell.angle_alpha   90.00
_cell.angle_beta   90.00
_cell.angle_gamma   90.00
#
_symmetry.space_group_name_H-M   'P 1'
#
loop_
_entity.id
_entity.type
_entity.pdbx_description
1 polymer ?
#
loop_
_entity_poly.entity_id
_entity_poly.type
_entity_poly.pdbx_seq_one_letter_code
_entity_poly.pdbx_strand_id
1 'polypeptide(L)' 'MVLPEGNTVIGVFALQGEINPALLETMRTMGITTPHCGPEMEKCAAQAVGHPNKVDLEKAETYMKSFSEKCQRYFV' A
#
# COMPACT_ATOMS: atom_id res chain seq x y z
N MET A 1 -5.20 14.39 5.97
CA MET A 1 -5.67 14.71 4.61
C MET A 1 -7.18 14.82 4.68
N VAL A 2 -7.75 16.01 4.53
CA VAL A 2 -9.21 16.21 4.48
C VAL A 2 -9.52 16.62 3.06
N LEU A 3 -10.33 15.82 2.36
CA LEU A 3 -10.78 16.15 1.01
C LEU A 3 -11.81 17.30 1.11
N PRO A 4 -11.78 18.28 0.19
CA PRO A 4 -12.81 19.31 0.14
C PRO A 4 -14.20 18.71 -0.05
N GLU A 5 -15.22 19.42 0.42
CA GLU A 5 -16.62 19.03 0.33
C GLU A 5 -17.02 18.72 -1.13
N GLY A 6 -17.80 17.66 -1.34
CA GLY A 6 -18.21 17.19 -2.67
C GLY A 6 -17.27 16.18 -3.35
N ASN A 7 -16.13 15.86 -2.74
CA ASN A 7 -15.22 14.82 -3.26
C ASN A 7 -15.46 13.46 -2.59
N THR A 8 -15.37 12.40 -3.38
CA THR A 8 -15.53 11.00 -2.92
C THR A 8 -14.23 10.23 -3.09
N VAL A 9 -13.83 9.50 -2.07
CA VAL A 9 -12.73 8.52 -2.18
C VAL A 9 -13.22 7.36 -3.06
N ILE A 10 -12.69 7.26 -4.28
CA ILE A 10 -13.01 6.16 -5.20
C ILE A 10 -12.18 4.89 -4.95
N GLY A 11 -11.16 4.98 -4.10
CA GLY A 11 -10.31 3.87 -3.72
C GLY A 11 -9.10 4.32 -2.92
N VAL A 12 -8.46 3.36 -2.27
CA VAL A 12 -7.18 3.54 -1.59
C VAL A 12 -6.18 2.60 -2.26
N PHE A 13 -5.08 3.16 -2.77
CA PHE A 13 -3.96 2.37 -3.26
C PHE A 13 -2.93 2.25 -2.13
N ALA A 14 -2.91 1.11 -1.48
CA ALA A 14 -1.95 0.78 -0.44
C ALA A 14 -1.01 -0.32 -0.97
N LEU A 15 0.28 -0.04 -0.98
CA LEU A 15 1.32 -1.02 -1.25
C LEU A 15 2.01 -1.36 0.07
N GLN A 16 2.20 -2.66 0.32
CA GLN A 16 3.02 -3.16 1.40
C GLN A 16 4.40 -3.51 0.86
N GLY A 17 5.43 -3.01 1.53
CA GLY A 17 6.84 -3.18 1.17
C GLY A 17 7.72 -2.60 2.27
N GLU A 18 8.98 -3.00 2.32
CA GLU A 18 9.94 -2.43 3.26
C GLU A 18 9.95 -0.90 3.14
N ILE A 19 9.60 -0.23 4.23
CA ILE A 19 9.58 1.23 4.29
C ILE A 19 11.00 1.69 4.58
N ASN A 20 11.50 2.64 3.78
CA ASN A 20 12.80 3.25 4.02
C ASN A 20 12.89 3.76 5.48
N PRO A 21 13.85 3.30 6.29
CA PRO A 21 13.98 3.72 7.69
C PRO A 21 14.09 5.23 7.89
N ALA A 22 14.75 5.95 6.98
CA ALA A 22 14.86 7.41 7.03
C ALA A 22 13.50 8.11 6.81
N LEU A 23 12.60 7.48 6.04
CA LEU A 23 11.24 7.96 5.87
C LEU A 23 10.42 7.77 7.16
N LEU A 24 10.60 6.64 7.86
CA LEU A 24 9.96 6.40 9.17
C LEU A 24 10.42 7.41 10.22
N GLU A 25 11.70 7.75 10.25
CA GLU A 25 12.23 8.81 11.13
C GLU A 25 11.59 10.16 10.81
N THR A 26 11.52 10.51 9.52
CA THR A 26 10.87 11.75 9.09
C THR A 26 9.40 11.77 9.50
N MET A 27 8.67 10.68 9.28
CA MET A 27 7.27 10.51 9.67
C MET A 27 7.02 10.72 11.17
N ARG A 28 7.91 10.23 12.04
CA ARG A 28 7.82 10.43 13.50
C ARG A 28 7.90 11.90 13.91
N THR A 29 8.56 12.74 13.10
CA THR A 29 8.69 14.18 13.37
C THR A 29 7.50 15.00 12.89
N MET A 30 6.58 14.43 12.08
CA MET A 30 5.44 15.16 11.48
C MET A 30 4.31 15.49 12.47
N GLY A 31 4.33 14.95 13.70
CA GLY A 31 3.34 15.21 14.75
C GLY A 31 1.97 14.53 14.52
N ILE A 32 1.27 14.16 15.61
CA ILE A 32 0.09 13.24 15.66
C ILE A 32 -1.11 13.66 14.78
N THR A 33 -1.09 14.86 14.21
CA THR A 33 -2.17 15.37 13.36
C THR A 33 -2.20 14.74 11.96
N THR A 34 -1.23 13.89 11.61
CA THR A 34 -1.16 13.22 10.31
C THR A 34 -1.41 11.71 10.41
N PRO A 35 -2.04 11.07 9.41
CA PRO A 35 -2.17 9.61 9.36
C PRO A 35 -0.84 8.89 9.12
N HIS A 36 0.25 9.64 8.91
CA HIS A 36 1.59 9.11 8.67
C HIS A 36 2.43 9.05 9.94
N CYS A 37 1.84 9.19 11.12
CA CYS A 37 2.54 9.11 12.39
C CYS A 37 1.65 8.51 13.48
N GLY A 38 2.22 8.23 14.65
CA GLY A 38 1.50 7.64 15.77
C GLY A 38 1.41 6.11 15.72
N PRO A 39 0.72 5.50 16.71
CA PRO A 39 0.83 4.07 16.99
C PRO A 39 0.36 3.14 15.86
N GLU A 40 -0.69 3.51 15.14
CA GLU A 40 -1.22 2.70 14.03
C GLU A 40 -0.25 2.68 12.85
N MET A 41 0.43 3.80 12.55
CA MET A 41 1.44 3.84 11.49
C MET A 41 2.63 2.93 11.83
N GLU A 42 3.16 3.02 13.08
CA GLU A 42 4.26 2.15 13.53
C GLU A 42 3.91 0.67 13.44
N LYS A 43 2.66 0.31 13.78
CA LYS A 43 2.15 -1.06 13.62
C LYS A 43 2.12 -1.49 12.16
N CYS A 44 1.62 -0.64 11.26
CA CYS A 44 1.64 -0.91 9.83
C CYS A 44 3.08 -1.04 9.29
N ALA A 45 3.99 -0.17 9.70
CA ALA A 45 5.40 -0.21 9.29
C ALA A 45 6.09 -1.50 9.74
N ALA A 46 5.87 -1.94 10.98
CA ALA A 46 6.40 -3.19 11.49
C ALA A 46 5.88 -4.42 10.71
N GLN A 47 4.61 -4.41 10.31
CA GLN A 47 4.02 -5.48 9.51
C GLN A 47 4.54 -5.48 8.06
N ALA A 48 4.86 -4.31 7.51
CA ALA A 48 5.32 -4.15 6.13
C ALA A 48 6.68 -4.84 5.87
N VAL A 49 7.54 -5.00 6.88
CA VAL A 49 8.83 -5.71 6.76
C VAL A 49 8.65 -7.17 6.29
N GLY A 50 7.49 -7.79 6.57
CA GLY A 50 7.20 -9.16 6.19
C GLY A 50 6.76 -9.36 4.73
N HIS A 51 6.63 -8.27 3.95
CA HIS A 51 6.05 -8.28 2.62
C HIS A 51 6.85 -7.38 1.65
N PRO A 52 6.90 -7.69 0.33
CA PRO A 52 6.39 -8.92 -0.27
C PRO A 52 7.29 -10.11 0.09
N ASN A 53 6.67 -11.22 0.50
CA ASN A 53 7.31 -12.52 0.69
C ASN A 53 6.97 -13.47 -0.46
N LYS A 54 7.50 -14.70 -0.40
CA LYS A 54 7.29 -15.71 -1.46
C LYS A 54 5.81 -15.95 -1.78
N VAL A 55 4.94 -15.98 -0.76
CA VAL A 55 3.50 -16.21 -0.95
C VAL A 55 2.85 -15.03 -1.68
N ASP A 56 3.28 -13.80 -1.41
CA ASP A 56 2.79 -12.62 -2.11
C ASP A 56 3.18 -12.63 -3.57
N LEU A 57 4.42 -13.04 -3.86
CA LEU A 57 4.91 -13.16 -5.24
C LEU A 57 4.16 -14.24 -6.02
N GLU A 58 3.90 -15.41 -5.42
CA GLU A 58 3.13 -16.50 -6.03
C GLU A 58 1.68 -16.07 -6.33
N LYS A 59 1.04 -15.33 -5.41
CA LYS A 59 -0.30 -14.76 -5.61
C LYS A 59 -0.30 -13.71 -6.72
N ALA A 60 0.69 -12.82 -6.73
CA ALA A 60 0.83 -11.79 -7.76
C ALA A 60 1.03 -12.43 -9.14
N GLU A 61 1.88 -13.45 -9.25
CA GLU A 61 2.08 -14.19 -10.49
C GLU A 61 0.78 -14.85 -10.98
N THR A 62 0.06 -15.54 -10.08
CA THR A 62 -1.22 -16.19 -10.41
C THR A 62 -2.25 -15.18 -10.89
N TYR A 63 -2.38 -14.05 -10.20
CA TYR A 63 -3.28 -12.97 -10.60
C TYR A 63 -2.92 -12.41 -11.96
N MET A 64 -1.64 -12.10 -12.20
CA MET A 64 -1.20 -11.50 -13.46
C MET A 64 -1.40 -12.43 -14.66
N LYS A 65 -1.22 -13.75 -14.49
CA LYS A 65 -1.57 -14.73 -15.52
C LYS A 65 -3.05 -14.67 -15.87
N SER A 66 -3.94 -14.72 -14.87
CA SER A 66 -5.39 -14.63 -15.08
C SER A 66 -5.82 -13.30 -15.71
N PHE A 67 -5.22 -12.19 -15.26
CA PHE A 67 -5.46 -10.87 -15.83
C PHE A 67 -5.06 -10.81 -17.30
N SER A 68 -3.86 -11.30 -17.64
CA SER A 68 -3.36 -11.35 -19.02
C SER A 68 -4.28 -12.16 -19.93
N GLU A 69 -4.71 -13.35 -19.50
CA GLU A 69 -5.66 -14.20 -20.23
C GLU A 69 -6.99 -13.48 -20.48
N LYS A 70 -7.49 -12.75 -19.47
CA LYS A 70 -8.71 -11.94 -19.61
C LYS A 70 -8.50 -10.82 -20.61
N CYS A 71 -7.35 -10.14 -20.57
CA CYS A 71 -7.03 -9.08 -21.50
C CYS A 71 -6.94 -9.59 -22.94
N GLN A 72 -6.26 -10.71 -23.16
CA GLN A 72 -6.17 -11.37 -24.47
C GLN A 72 -7.54 -11.81 -25.01
N ARG A 73 -8.48 -12.17 -24.13
CA ARG A 73 -9.82 -12.62 -24.56
C ARG A 73 -10.74 -11.47 -25.00
N TYR A 74 -10.60 -10.29 -24.38
CA TYR A 74 -11.60 -9.22 -24.53
C TYR A 74 -11.06 -7.93 -25.14
N PHE A 75 -9.75 -7.75 -25.22
CA PHE A 75 -9.12 -6.50 -25.65
C PHE A 75 -8.02 -6.67 -26.71
N VAL A 76 -7.72 -7.90 -27.13
CA VAL A 76 -6.86 -8.26 -28.28
C VAL A 76 -7.68 -9.10 -29.24
#